data_AF-A0A843F3P5-F1
#
_entry.id   AF-A0A843F3P5-F1
#
_cell.length_a   1.000
_cell.length_b   1.000
_cell.length_c   1.000
_cell.angle_alpha   90.00
_cell.angle_beta   90.00
_cell.angle_gamma   90.00
#
_symmetry.space_group_name_H-M   'P 1'
#
loop_
_entity.id
_entity.type
_entity.pdbx_description
1 polymer ?
#
loop_
_entity_poly.entity_id
_entity_poly.type
_entity_poly.pdbx_seq_one_letter_code
_entity_poly.pdbx_strand_id
1 'polypeptide(L)'
;MKFVIRPYHMMSLGGYIVEYDFPYRDLIIVNETPDEIKFEIPVFDGSYIEEYEKLGLKVIPVSEHDSYLNLYKKAHAELDALKAKLD
;
A
#
# COMPACT_ATOMS: atom_id res chain seq x y z
N MET A 1 10.02 5.99 -11.75
CA MET A 1 9.94 7.11 -10.76
C MET A 1 9.97 6.48 -9.37
N LYS A 2 10.32 7.20 -8.30
CA LYS A 2 10.32 6.63 -6.94
C LYS A 2 9.51 7.49 -6.01
N PHE A 3 8.65 6.87 -5.22
CA PHE A 3 7.85 7.54 -4.20
C PHE A 3 8.44 7.27 -2.83
N VAL A 4 8.26 8.20 -1.88
CA VAL A 4 8.67 8.02 -0.49
C VAL A 4 7.42 8.04 0.37
N ILE A 5 7.17 6.96 1.09
CA ILE A 5 6.10 6.90 2.08
C ILE A 5 6.67 7.17 3.47
N ARG A 6 6.04 8.12 4.17
CA ARG A 6 6.44 8.49 5.53
C ARG A 6 6.19 7.34 6.51
N PRO A 7 6.87 7.34 7.67
CA PRO A 7 6.59 6.42 8.75
C PRO A 7 5.12 6.43 9.13
N TYR A 8 4.56 5.25 9.41
CA TYR A 8 3.19 5.09 9.86
C TYR A 8 2.15 5.82 8.98
N HIS A 9 2.33 5.73 7.66
CA HIS A 9 1.45 6.33 6.68
C HIS A 9 0.92 5.30 5.70
N MET A 10 -0.19 5.61 5.04
CA MET A 10 -0.79 4.74 4.02
C MET A 10 -1.18 5.54 2.79
N MET A 11 -1.20 4.89 1.63
CA MET A 11 -1.62 5.49 0.37
C MET A 11 -2.20 4.45 -0.59
N SER A 12 -3.00 4.90 -1.55
CA SER A 12 -3.55 4.08 -2.64
C SER A 12 -2.74 4.32 -3.92
N LEU A 13 -2.52 3.25 -4.70
CA LEU A 13 -1.78 3.28 -5.96
C LEU A 13 -2.65 3.14 -7.20
N GLY A 14 -3.99 3.21 -7.08
CA GLY A 14 -4.90 2.98 -8.21
C GLY A 14 -4.66 3.90 -9.41
N GLY A 15 -4.17 5.12 -9.18
CA GLY A 15 -3.77 6.06 -10.26
C GLY A 15 -2.36 5.83 -10.83
N TYR A 16 -1.59 4.91 -10.27
CA TYR A 16 -0.21 4.58 -10.63
C TYR A 16 -0.06 3.17 -11.18
N ILE A 17 -1.15 2.39 -11.28
CA ILE A 17 -1.18 1.12 -11.99
C ILE A 17 -1.33 1.45 -13.48
N VAL A 18 -0.37 1.00 -14.29
CA VAL A 18 -0.32 1.34 -15.72
C VAL A 18 -0.78 0.16 -16.59
N GLU A 19 -0.70 -1.06 -16.06
CA GLU A 19 -1.01 -2.27 -16.82
C GLU A 19 -2.51 -2.48 -16.99
N TYR A 20 -2.93 -2.80 -18.22
CA TYR A 20 -4.35 -2.99 -18.55
C TYR A 20 -4.90 -4.31 -17.99
N ASP A 21 -4.09 -5.37 -18.04
CA ASP A 21 -4.42 -6.70 -17.53
C ASP A 21 -3.89 -6.93 -16.10
N PHE A 22 -4.02 -5.92 -15.23
CA PHE A 22 -3.65 -6.05 -13.82
C PHE A 22 -4.80 -6.69 -13.01
N PRO A 23 -4.55 -7.72 -12.17
CA PRO A 23 -5.62 -8.46 -11.48
C PRO A 23 -6.32 -7.66 -10.37
N TYR A 24 -5.80 -6.48 -10.03
CA TYR A 24 -6.32 -5.64 -8.94
C TYR A 24 -6.68 -4.26 -9.46
N ARG A 25 -7.73 -3.67 -8.89
CA ARG A 25 -8.15 -2.30 -9.20
C ARG A 25 -7.30 -1.25 -8.49
N ASP A 26 -6.78 -1.61 -7.31
CA ASP A 26 -5.96 -0.73 -6.48
C ASP A 26 -5.01 -1.57 -5.63
N LEU A 27 -3.92 -0.94 -5.18
CA LEU A 27 -3.02 -1.45 -4.16
C LEU A 27 -2.95 -0.40 -3.05
N ILE A 28 -3.42 -0.76 -1.86
CA ILE A 28 -3.25 0.08 -0.68
C ILE A 28 -1.92 -0.30 -0.05
N ILE A 29 -1.00 0.67 -0.02
CA ILE A 29 0.31 0.55 0.59
C ILE A 29 0.27 1.14 1.97
N VAL A 30 0.75 0.38 2.96
CA VAL A 30 0.81 0.79 4.35
C VAL A 30 2.24 0.65 4.84
N ASN A 31 2.83 1.76 5.28
CA ASN A 31 4.10 1.76 6.00
C ASN A 31 3.80 1.64 7.49
N GLU A 32 4.00 0.45 8.06
CA GLU A 32 3.86 0.18 9.49
C GLU A 32 5.18 0.40 10.27
N THR A 33 6.23 0.85 9.59
CA THR A 33 7.58 1.03 10.15
C THR A 33 7.84 2.47 10.61
N PRO A 34 8.80 2.70 11.53
CA PRO A 34 9.26 4.04 11.91
C PRO A 34 10.13 4.72 10.85
N ASP A 35 10.52 4.02 9.79
CA ASP A 35 11.44 4.52 8.78
C ASP A 35 10.69 5.01 7.54
N GLU A 36 11.30 5.95 6.81
CA GLU A 36 10.81 6.31 5.48
C GLU A 36 11.19 5.23 4.47
N ILE A 37 10.20 4.76 3.71
CA ILE A 37 10.44 3.71 2.70
C ILE A 37 10.27 4.32 1.32
N LYS A 38 11.29 4.11 0.49
CA LYS A 38 11.27 4.51 -0.91
C LYS A 38 10.97 3.30 -1.77
N PHE A 39 9.92 3.38 -2.58
CA PHE A 39 9.49 2.30 -3.46
C PHE A 39 9.27 2.80 -4.89
N GLU A 40 9.26 1.87 -5.84
CA GLU A 40 9.21 2.18 -7.26
C GLU A 40 7.78 2.37 -7.76
N ILE A 41 7.56 3.36 -8.65
CA ILE A 41 6.29 3.60 -9.34
C ILE A 41 6.58 4.04 -10.80
N PRO A 42 5.64 3.87 -11.75
CA PRO A 42 4.34 3.19 -11.62
C PRO A 42 4.45 1.67 -11.46
N VAL A 43 3.33 1.02 -11.13
CA VAL A 43 3.20 -0.44 -11.01
C VAL A 43 2.91 -1.01 -12.40
N PHE A 44 3.79 -1.88 -12.88
CA PHE A 44 3.67 -2.51 -14.21
C PHE A 44 3.17 -3.95 -14.15
N ASP A 45 3.45 -4.69 -13.09
CA ASP A 45 3.04 -6.08 -12.98
C ASP A 45 2.98 -6.55 -11.52
N GLY A 46 2.44 -7.75 -11.30
CA GLY A 46 2.16 -8.25 -9.96
C GLY A 46 3.41 -8.48 -9.09
N SER A 47 4.60 -8.60 -9.69
CA SER A 47 5.84 -8.82 -8.94
C SER A 47 6.18 -7.66 -8.00
N TYR A 48 5.72 -6.44 -8.33
CA TYR A 48 5.87 -5.25 -7.51
C TYR A 48 5.23 -5.41 -6.12
N ILE A 49 4.18 -6.23 -5.99
CA ILE A 49 3.57 -6.52 -4.68
C ILE A 49 4.61 -7.18 -3.77
N GLU A 50 5.27 -8.23 -4.26
CA GLU A 50 6.31 -8.94 -3.51
C GLU A 50 7.53 -8.03 -3.23
N GLU A 51 7.88 -7.15 -4.18
CA GLU A 51 8.97 -6.19 -3.98
C GLU A 51 8.66 -5.21 -2.85
N TYR A 52 7.45 -4.65 -2.80
CA TYR A 52 7.04 -3.73 -1.74
C TYR A 52 6.98 -4.44 -0.39
N GLU A 53 6.48 -5.68 -0.34
CA GLU A 53 6.49 -6.51 0.88
C GLU A 53 7.91 -6.78 1.39
N LYS A 54 8.88 -7.05 0.49
CA LYS A 54 10.30 -7.20 0.84
C LYS A 54 10.92 -5.91 1.40
N LEU A 55 10.39 -4.75 1.05
CA LEU A 55 10.80 -3.45 1.61
C LEU A 55 10.20 -3.19 3.00
N GLY A 56 9.33 -4.06 3.50
CA GLY A 56 8.65 -3.89 4.78
C GLY A 56 7.33 -3.11 4.69
N LEU A 57 6.82 -2.89 3.47
CA LEU A 57 5.50 -2.31 3.25
C LEU A 57 4.44 -3.40 3.28
N LYS A 58 3.34 -3.14 3.96
CA LYS A 58 2.15 -3.99 3.85
C LYS A 58 1.37 -3.57 2.61
N VAL A 59 1.15 -4.51 1.70
CA VAL A 59 0.39 -4.31 0.48
C VAL A 59 -0.97 -4.98 0.63
N ILE A 60 -2.04 -4.22 0.43
CA ILE A 60 -3.40 -4.74 0.44
C ILE A 60 -3.94 -4.60 -0.99
N PRO A 61 -3.92 -5.69 -1.77
CA PRO A 61 -4.52 -5.69 -3.09
C PRO A 61 -6.05 -5.57 -2.98
N VAL A 62 -6.64 -4.74 -3.83
CA VAL A 62 -8.09 -4.51 -3.89
C VAL A 62 -8.59 -5.04 -5.23
N SER A 63 -9.36 -6.13 -5.19
CA SER A 63 -10.01 -6.65 -6.39
C SER A 63 -11.25 -5.84 -6.77
N GLU A 64 -11.82 -6.10 -7.95
CA GLU A 64 -13.07 -5.45 -8.37
C GLU A 64 -14.27 -5.74 -7.47
N HIS A 65 -14.25 -6.90 -6.78
CA HIS A 65 -15.32 -7.33 -5.90
C HIS A 65 -15.15 -6.81 -4.47
N ASP A 66 -14.00 -6.22 -4.15
CA ASP A 66 -13.71 -5.70 -2.82
C ASP A 66 -14.24 -4.28 -2.63
N SER A 67 -14.68 -3.99 -1.41
CA SER A 67 -14.99 -2.63 -1.01
C SER A 67 -13.71 -1.90 -0.61
N TYR A 68 -13.17 -1.10 -1.54
CA TYR A 68 -12.03 -0.20 -1.29
C TYR A 68 -12.18 0.58 0.02
N LEU A 69 -13.35 1.19 0.23
CA LEU A 69 -13.61 2.05 1.38
C LEU A 69 -13.54 1.28 2.72
N ASN A 70 -14.00 0.03 2.74
CA ASN A 70 -13.92 -0.81 3.94
C ASN A 70 -12.47 -1.25 4.20
N LEU A 71 -11.75 -1.69 3.17
CA LEU A 71 -10.34 -2.09 3.28
C LEU A 71 -9.48 -0.91 3.75
N TYR A 72 -9.66 0.26 3.15
CA TYR A 72 -8.92 1.47 3.52
C TYR A 72 -9.19 1.88 4.98
N LYS A 73 -10.46 1.91 5.40
CA LYS A 73 -10.81 2.23 6.80
C LYS A 73 -10.23 1.23 7.78
N LYS A 74 -10.27 -0.06 7.45
CA LYS A 74 -9.71 -1.12 8.29
C LYS A 74 -8.20 -0.96 8.44
N ALA A 75 -7.48 -0.78 7.34
CA ALA A 75 -6.04 -0.56 7.34
C ALA A 75 -5.65 0.71 8.11
N HIS A 76 -6.42 1.79 7.96
CA HIS A 76 -6.20 3.03 8.71
C HIS A 76 -6.38 2.81 10.22
N ALA A 77 -7.44 2.12 10.64
CA ALA A 77 -7.70 1.83 12.04
C ALA A 77 -6.62 0.93 12.66
N GLU A 78 -6.13 -0.07 11.91
CA GLU A 78 -5.00 -0.91 12.32
C GLU A 78 -3.71 -0.08 12.50
N LEU A 79 -3.43 0.82 11.57
CA LEU A 79 -2.27 1.71 11.62
C LEU A 79 -2.33 2.71 12.79
N ASP A 80 -3.51 3.29 13.06
CA ASP A 80 -3.72 4.18 14.20
C ASP A 80 -3.57 3.42 15.53
N ALA A 81 -4.10 2.20 15.60
CA ALA A 81 -3.92 1.35 16.79
C ALA A 81 -2.46 0.95 17.00
N LEU A 82 -1.66 0.81 15.93
CA LEU A 82 -0.22 0.58 16.02
C LEU A 82 0.50 1.82 16.58
N LYS A 83 0.21 3.00 16.04
CA LYS A 83 0.76 4.28 16.53
C LYS A 83 0.46 4.48 18.02
N ALA A 84 -0.78 4.28 18.43
CA ALA A 84 -1.22 4.47 19.81
C ALA A 84 -0.56 3.49 20.82
N LYS A 85 0.08 2.41 20.36
CA LYS A 85 0.86 1.50 21.21
C LYS A 85 2.33 1.90 21.34
N LEU A 86 2.80 2.77 20.45
CA LEU A 86 4.18 3.25 20.39
C LEU A 86 4.35 4.57 21.15
N ASP A 87 3.26 5.32 21.33
CA ASP A 87 3.14 6.47 22.25
C ASP A 87 2.99 6.01 23.72
#